data_AF-A0AAD5Z1C5-F1
#
_entry.id   AF-A0AAD5Z1C5-F1
#
_cell.length_a   1.000
_cell.length_b   1.000
_cell.length_c   1.000
_cell.angle_alpha   90.00
_cell.angle_beta   90.00
_cell.angle_gamma   90.00
#
_symmetry.space_group_name_H-M   'P 1'
#
loop_
_entity.id
_entity.type
_entity.pdbx_description
1 polymer ?
#
loop_
_entity_poly.entity_id
_entity_poly.type
_entity_poly.pdbx_seq_one_letter_code
_entity_poly.pdbx_strand_id
1 'polypeptide(L)'
;MSTVLIPKEFLSSYWEFQPIASFLIIKSQNPTSLPFPLSPRQFFPTPPAAAPRHRKIKMVKFLKPNKAVIVLNGRYAGRKAVIVQVLEGGNRDRPYGHCLVAGLAKYPKKVIRKDSAKKTAKKSRVKAFLKVVNFTHLMPTRYTLDVDLKDVVTADALSTRDKKIAACKETKKRLEERFKTGKNRWFFTKLRF
;
A
#
# COMPACT_ATOMS: atom_id res chain seq x y z
N MET A 1 12.88 44.78 28.86
CA MET A 1 11.71 45.54 28.36
C MET A 1 11.30 44.91 27.03
N SER A 2 10.27 44.06 27.11
CA SER A 2 8.98 44.28 26.45
C SER A 2 8.91 43.67 25.05
N THR A 3 8.34 42.47 25.02
CA THR A 3 7.88 41.69 23.87
C THR A 3 6.75 42.40 23.12
N VAL A 4 6.79 42.40 21.78
CA VAL A 4 5.61 42.58 20.93
C VAL A 4 5.80 41.72 19.69
N LEU A 5 4.81 40.88 19.36
CA LEU A 5 4.23 40.79 18.02
C LEU A 5 3.06 39.77 17.95
N ILE A 6 1.88 40.34 17.68
CA ILE A 6 0.73 39.84 16.90
C ILE A 6 -0.35 39.01 17.60
N PRO A 7 -1.61 39.51 17.54
CA PRO A 7 -2.76 38.66 17.23
C PRO A 7 -3.68 39.22 16.11
N LYS A 8 -4.00 38.29 15.19
CA LYS A 8 -5.31 37.95 14.58
C LYS A 8 -6.35 39.06 14.30
N GLU A 9 -6.58 39.29 13.01
CA GLU A 9 -7.77 39.94 12.47
C GLU A 9 -8.92 38.95 12.25
N PHE A 10 -10.12 39.36 12.62
CA PHE A 10 -11.39 38.71 12.32
C PHE A 10 -12.43 39.81 12.09
N LEU A 11 -13.30 39.61 11.10
CA LEU A 11 -14.55 40.32 10.78
C LEU A 11 -14.43 41.56 9.89
N SER A 12 -14.82 41.35 8.63
CA SER A 12 -15.62 42.35 7.90
C SER A 12 -16.72 41.61 7.13
N SER A 13 -17.93 41.68 7.69
CA SER A 13 -19.19 41.29 7.06
C SER A 13 -20.16 42.44 7.30
N TYR A 14 -20.35 43.27 6.28
CA TYR A 14 -21.44 44.23 6.18
C TYR A 14 -21.67 44.52 4.70
N TRP A 15 -22.91 44.41 4.24
CA TRP A 15 -23.62 45.36 3.36
C TRP A 15 -25.05 44.83 3.19
N GLU A 16 -25.83 45.11 4.23
CA GLU A 16 -27.16 45.72 4.25
C GLU A 16 -27.82 46.11 2.90
N PHE A 17 -29.11 45.79 2.71
CA PHE A 17 -30.19 46.76 2.35
C PHE A 17 -31.59 46.09 2.36
N GLN A 18 -32.52 46.71 3.11
CA GLN A 18 -33.98 46.46 3.31
C GLN A 18 -34.81 46.98 2.09
N PRO A 19 -36.19 46.97 1.98
CA PRO A 19 -37.22 46.88 3.04
C PRO A 19 -38.61 46.20 2.74
N ILE A 20 -39.29 45.84 3.85
CA ILE A 20 -40.68 46.15 4.29
C ILE A 20 -41.81 46.35 3.25
N ALA A 21 -42.89 45.56 3.36
CA ALA A 21 -44.28 46.07 3.39
C ALA A 21 -45.29 45.00 3.86
N SER A 22 -46.07 45.39 4.87
CA SER A 22 -47.16 44.71 5.57
C SER A 22 -48.49 44.83 4.82
N PHE A 23 -49.45 43.91 5.05
CA PHE A 23 -50.92 44.10 5.23
C PHE A 23 -51.63 42.74 4.99
N LEU A 24 -52.11 42.03 6.01
CA LEU A 24 -53.44 42.10 6.67
C LEU A 24 -54.58 41.31 5.96
N ILE A 25 -54.81 40.09 6.45
CA ILE A 25 -56.08 39.41 6.86
C ILE A 25 -57.37 39.66 6.04
N ILE A 26 -58.06 38.58 5.60
CA ILE A 26 -59.45 38.18 5.98
C ILE A 26 -59.86 36.84 5.31
N LYS A 27 -60.52 36.00 6.12
CA LYS A 27 -61.24 34.73 5.84
C LYS A 27 -62.18 34.78 4.63
N SER A 28 -62.40 33.66 3.92
CA SER A 28 -63.76 33.16 3.61
C SER A 28 -63.74 31.76 2.96
N GLN A 29 -64.89 31.08 3.01
CA GLN A 29 -65.15 29.65 2.86
C GLN A 29 -65.37 29.15 1.39
N ASN A 30 -64.80 27.97 1.10
CA ASN A 30 -65.40 26.76 0.49
C ASN A 30 -65.99 26.81 -0.97
N PRO A 31 -66.38 25.67 -1.58
CA PRO A 31 -65.70 25.07 -2.75
C PRO A 31 -66.62 24.92 -3.99
N THR A 32 -66.10 24.90 -5.24
CA THR A 32 -66.65 24.08 -6.36
C THR A 32 -65.95 24.27 -7.72
N SER A 33 -65.80 23.13 -8.43
CA SER A 33 -66.02 22.88 -9.87
C SER A 33 -65.02 23.33 -10.98
N LEU A 34 -64.38 22.29 -11.56
CA LEU A 34 -64.21 21.99 -13.00
C LEU A 34 -63.09 22.73 -13.80
N PRO A 35 -62.69 22.25 -15.01
CA PRO A 35 -61.59 21.30 -15.19
C PRO A 35 -60.49 21.84 -16.12
N PHE A 36 -59.20 21.64 -15.79
CA PHE A 36 -58.12 21.99 -16.72
C PHE A 36 -57.75 20.80 -17.64
N PRO A 37 -57.49 21.07 -18.93
CA PRO A 37 -57.42 20.05 -19.98
C PRO A 37 -56.15 19.20 -19.86
N LEU A 38 -56.30 17.92 -20.21
CA LEU A 38 -55.21 16.97 -20.40
C LEU A 38 -54.26 17.51 -21.49
N SER A 39 -53.09 18.00 -21.08
CA SER A 39 -51.96 18.19 -21.98
C SER A 39 -51.58 16.83 -22.59
N PRO A 40 -51.26 16.73 -23.89
CA PRO A 40 -50.71 15.51 -24.45
C PRO A 40 -49.44 15.18 -23.67
N ARG A 41 -49.40 14.03 -22.99
CA ARG A 41 -48.15 13.51 -22.42
C ARG A 41 -47.18 13.37 -23.59
N GLN A 42 -46.24 14.29 -23.68
CA GLN A 42 -45.05 14.11 -24.51
C GLN A 42 -44.41 12.81 -24.05
N PHE A 43 -44.53 11.78 -24.87
CA PHE A 43 -43.78 10.54 -24.72
C PHE A 43 -42.32 10.92 -24.97
N PHE A 44 -41.61 11.31 -23.91
CA PHE A 44 -40.16 11.34 -23.97
C PHE A 44 -39.72 9.89 -24.21
N PRO A 45 -39.02 9.57 -25.31
CA PRO A 45 -38.44 8.26 -25.46
C PRO A 45 -37.49 8.07 -24.27
N THR A 46 -37.75 7.05 -23.45
CA THR A 46 -36.79 6.64 -22.42
C THR A 46 -35.45 6.44 -23.11
N PRO A 47 -34.35 7.07 -22.65
CA PRO A 47 -33.05 6.86 -23.25
C PRO A 47 -32.78 5.34 -23.26
N PRO A 48 -32.31 4.76 -24.39
CA PRO A 48 -32.04 3.35 -24.46
C PRO A 48 -31.10 3.01 -23.32
N ALA A 49 -31.52 2.07 -22.45
CA ALA A 49 -30.73 1.60 -21.33
C ALA A 49 -29.31 1.34 -21.82
N ALA A 50 -28.36 2.17 -21.37
CA ALA A 50 -26.99 2.10 -21.82
C ALA A 50 -26.50 0.67 -21.63
N ALA A 51 -26.25 -0.03 -22.74
CA ALA A 51 -25.74 -1.39 -22.72
C ALA A 51 -24.55 -1.45 -21.74
N PRO A 52 -24.43 -2.51 -20.91
CA PRO A 52 -23.35 -2.61 -19.94
C PRO A 52 -22.03 -2.52 -20.71
N ARG A 53 -21.38 -1.36 -20.64
CA ARG A 53 -20.03 -1.18 -21.17
C ARG A 53 -19.18 -2.22 -20.48
N HIS A 54 -18.80 -3.26 -21.23
CA HIS A 54 -17.87 -4.28 -20.76
C HIS A 54 -16.55 -3.57 -20.46
N ARG A 55 -16.42 -3.05 -19.24
CA ARG A 55 -15.16 -2.52 -18.71
C ARG A 55 -14.22 -3.70 -18.72
N LYS A 56 -13.32 -3.75 -19.71
CA LYS A 56 -12.20 -4.68 -19.72
C LYS A 56 -11.35 -4.37 -18.50
N ILE A 57 -11.62 -5.06 -17.39
CA ILE A 57 -10.83 -4.97 -16.17
C ILE A 57 -9.44 -5.48 -16.55
N LYS A 58 -8.50 -4.58 -16.83
CA LYS A 58 -7.09 -4.94 -16.98
C LYS A 58 -6.65 -5.52 -15.63
N MET A 59 -6.59 -6.84 -15.53
CA MET A 59 -6.10 -7.52 -14.34
C MET A 59 -4.67 -7.06 -14.06
N VAL A 60 -4.47 -6.38 -12.93
CA VAL A 60 -3.18 -5.80 -12.55
C VAL A 60 -2.29 -6.91 -12.00
N LYS A 61 -1.07 -7.03 -12.52
CA LYS A 61 -0.08 -7.99 -12.02
C LYS A 61 0.30 -7.63 -10.58
N PHE A 62 0.05 -8.55 -9.65
CA PHE A 62 0.31 -8.37 -8.22
C PHE A 62 1.78 -8.61 -7.84
N LEU A 63 2.50 -9.39 -8.65
CA LEU A 63 3.91 -9.71 -8.48
C LEU A 63 4.74 -8.55 -9.02
N LYS A 64 4.97 -7.56 -8.16
CA LYS A 64 5.81 -6.39 -8.44
C LYS A 64 7.07 -6.46 -7.57
N PRO A 65 8.18 -5.81 -7.98
CA PRO A 65 9.30 -5.59 -7.08
C PRO A 65 8.84 -4.87 -5.81
N ASN A 66 9.57 -5.05 -4.71
CA ASN A 66 9.28 -4.50 -3.39
C ASN A 66 8.01 -5.05 -2.71
N LYS A 67 7.40 -6.10 -3.28
CA LYS A 67 6.34 -6.86 -2.60
C LYS A 67 6.94 -7.86 -1.63
N ALA A 68 6.34 -7.96 -0.45
CA ALA A 68 6.69 -8.98 0.52
C ALA A 68 5.99 -10.29 0.17
N VAL A 69 6.73 -11.38 0.28
CA VAL A 69 6.30 -12.74 -0.03
C VAL A 69 6.75 -13.69 1.07
N ILE A 70 6.05 -14.81 1.20
CA ILE A 70 6.46 -15.91 2.07
C ILE A 70 6.94 -17.04 1.16
N VAL A 71 8.11 -17.59 1.48
CA VAL A 71 8.65 -18.76 0.79
C VAL A 71 7.94 -20.00 1.31
N LEU A 72 7.35 -20.78 0.41
CA LEU A 72 6.63 -22.00 0.75
C LEU A 72 7.57 -23.19 0.88
N ASN A 73 8.50 -23.37 -0.07
CA ASN A 73 9.28 -24.60 -0.21
C ASN A 73 10.80 -24.40 -0.07
N GLY A 74 11.48 -25.50 0.30
CA GLY A 74 12.93 -25.61 0.41
C GLY A 74 13.51 -25.10 1.74
N ARG A 75 14.84 -24.93 1.81
CA ARG A 75 15.56 -24.57 3.06
C ARG A 75 15.04 -23.32 3.79
N TYR A 76 14.44 -22.38 3.06
CA TYR A 76 13.90 -21.13 3.60
C TYR A 76 12.37 -21.13 3.67
N ALA A 77 11.72 -22.29 3.69
CA ALA A 77 10.28 -22.39 3.91
C ALA A 77 9.84 -21.65 5.19
N GLY A 78 8.68 -20.99 5.13
CA GLY A 78 8.12 -20.17 6.21
C GLY A 78 8.91 -18.88 6.49
N ARG A 79 9.89 -18.53 5.64
CA ARG A 79 10.64 -17.27 5.75
C ARG A 79 10.01 -16.17 4.91
N LYS A 80 9.96 -14.98 5.48
CA LYS A 80 9.52 -13.76 4.82
C LYS A 80 10.64 -13.21 3.97
N ALA A 81 10.28 -12.76 2.78
CA ALA A 81 11.21 -12.24 1.81
C ALA A 81 10.58 -11.14 0.96
N VAL A 82 11.42 -10.42 0.23
CA VAL A 82 11.03 -9.33 -0.66
C VAL A 82 11.47 -9.70 -2.06
N ILE A 83 10.59 -9.45 -3.03
CA ILE A 83 10.91 -9.57 -4.45
C ILE A 83 11.78 -8.38 -4.84
N VAL A 84 12.99 -8.65 -5.31
CA VAL A 84 13.88 -7.62 -5.86
C VAL A 84 13.63 -7.43 -7.35
N GLN A 85 13.62 -8.54 -8.07
CA GLN A 85 13.44 -8.56 -9.53
C GLN A 85 12.47 -9.68 -9.91
N VAL A 86 11.55 -9.36 -10.80
CA VAL A 86 10.58 -10.29 -11.38
C VAL A 86 11.04 -10.61 -12.79
N LEU A 87 11.19 -11.90 -13.11
CA LEU A 87 11.59 -12.39 -14.42
C LEU A 87 10.45 -13.26 -14.98
N GLU A 88 9.54 -12.61 -15.72
CA GLU A 88 8.37 -13.28 -16.28
C GLU A 88 8.68 -14.05 -17.57
N GLY A 89 9.58 -13.53 -18.41
CA GLY A 89 9.90 -14.07 -19.73
C GLY A 89 10.79 -15.32 -19.74
N GLY A 90 11.04 -15.92 -18.58
CA GLY A 90 12.00 -17.01 -18.43
C GLY A 90 13.43 -16.58 -18.77
N ASN A 91 14.39 -17.46 -18.48
CA ASN A 91 15.75 -17.38 -18.99
C ASN A 91 16.01 -18.66 -19.81
N ARG A 92 17.06 -18.68 -20.64
CA ARG A 92 17.46 -19.88 -21.40
C ARG A 92 17.61 -21.11 -20.51
N ASP A 93 18.15 -20.93 -19.31
CA ASP A 93 18.31 -22.02 -18.33
C ASP A 93 17.00 -22.44 -17.65
N ARG A 94 16.03 -21.51 -17.56
CA ARG A 94 14.80 -21.66 -16.77
C ARG A 94 13.64 -21.05 -17.54
N PRO A 95 12.90 -21.83 -18.34
CA PRO A 95 11.81 -21.31 -19.18
C PRO A 95 10.59 -20.85 -18.37
N TYR A 96 10.52 -21.20 -17.08
CA TYR A 96 9.43 -20.78 -16.20
C TYR A 96 9.65 -19.39 -15.59
N GLY A 97 8.53 -18.73 -15.27
CA GLY A 97 8.53 -17.47 -14.54
C GLY A 97 9.16 -17.63 -13.15
N HIS A 98 10.16 -16.81 -12.87
CA HIS A 98 10.87 -16.84 -11.59
C HIS A 98 11.16 -15.42 -11.09
N CYS A 99 11.55 -15.33 -9.84
CA CYS A 99 11.94 -14.05 -9.27
C CYS A 99 13.17 -14.20 -8.39
N LEU A 100 13.89 -13.10 -8.31
CA LEU A 100 14.99 -12.93 -7.41
C LEU A 100 14.48 -12.34 -6.10
N VAL A 101 14.69 -13.09 -5.03
CA VAL A 101 14.13 -12.84 -3.72
C VAL A 101 15.26 -12.64 -2.70
N ALA A 102 15.11 -11.60 -1.89
CA ALA A 102 15.96 -11.29 -0.74
C ALA A 102 15.14 -11.40 0.54
N GLY A 103 15.56 -12.24 1.49
CA GLY A 103 14.74 -12.51 2.67
C GLY A 103 15.50 -12.70 3.97
N LEU A 104 14.74 -12.94 5.04
CA LEU A 104 15.25 -13.12 6.40
C LEU A 104 15.45 -14.62 6.70
N ALA A 105 16.71 -15.06 6.80
CA ALA A 105 17.04 -16.41 7.25
C ALA A 105 16.93 -16.51 8.78
N LYS A 106 17.42 -15.49 9.48
CA LYS A 106 17.31 -15.37 10.93
C LYS A 106 16.58 -14.07 11.27
N TYR A 107 15.44 -14.19 11.94
CA TYR A 107 14.67 -13.07 12.43
C TYR A 107 15.33 -12.45 13.67
N PRO A 108 15.18 -11.13 13.87
CA PRO A 108 15.56 -10.49 15.13
C PRO A 108 14.67 -11.01 16.27
N LYS A 109 15.25 -11.13 17.46
CA LYS A 109 14.50 -11.51 18.67
C LYS A 109 13.90 -10.28 19.33
N LYS A 110 12.80 -10.45 20.07
CA LYS A 110 12.19 -9.38 20.86
C LYS A 110 13.21 -8.82 21.86
N VAL A 111 13.42 -7.51 21.79
CA VAL A 111 14.24 -6.75 22.75
C VAL A 111 13.34 -6.34 23.92
N ILE A 112 13.85 -6.50 25.15
CA ILE A 112 13.15 -6.15 26.40
C ILE A 112 13.89 -4.97 27.03
N ARG A 113 13.19 -4.06 27.70
CA ARG A 113 13.77 -2.87 28.34
C ARG A 113 14.85 -3.19 29.39
N LYS A 114 14.80 -4.39 29.99
CA LYS A 114 15.78 -4.89 30.97
C LYS A 114 17.09 -5.41 30.33
N ASP A 115 17.16 -5.53 29.00
CA ASP A 115 18.35 -6.05 28.33
C ASP A 115 19.49 -5.01 28.33
N SER A 116 20.71 -5.48 28.60
CA SER A 116 21.90 -4.65 28.40
C SER A 116 22.16 -4.37 26.91
N ALA A 117 22.87 -3.27 26.61
CA ALA A 117 23.19 -2.89 25.23
C ALA A 117 23.85 -4.02 24.42
N LYS A 118 24.73 -4.82 25.05
CA LYS A 118 25.38 -5.98 24.44
C LYS A 118 24.38 -7.09 24.06
N LYS A 119 23.39 -7.36 24.91
CA LYS A 119 22.33 -8.35 24.63
C LYS A 119 21.40 -7.84 23.53
N THR A 120 21.04 -6.56 23.55
CA THR A 120 20.22 -5.91 22.52
C THR A 120 20.88 -6.00 21.15
N ALA A 121 22.16 -5.66 21.03
CA ALA A 121 22.90 -5.80 19.78
C ALA A 121 22.90 -7.24 19.24
N LYS A 122 23.04 -8.25 20.11
CA LYS A 122 22.99 -9.66 19.71
C LYS A 122 21.59 -10.10 19.25
N LYS A 123 20.52 -9.57 19.86
CA LYS A 123 19.12 -9.88 19.52
C LYS A 123 18.66 -9.21 18.23
N SER A 124 19.16 -8.01 17.94
CA SER A 124 18.84 -7.25 16.72
C SER A 124 19.58 -7.72 15.47
N ARG A 125 20.57 -8.62 15.61
CA ARG A 125 21.32 -9.17 14.47
C ARG A 125 20.42 -9.99 13.55
N VAL A 126 20.43 -9.64 12.28
CA VAL A 126 19.67 -10.30 11.22
C VAL A 126 20.62 -11.13 10.33
N LYS A 127 20.12 -12.22 9.76
CA LYS A 127 20.81 -12.94 8.67
C LYS A 127 19.93 -12.89 7.43
N ALA A 128 20.44 -12.29 6.36
CA ALA A 128 19.77 -12.25 5.06
C ALA A 128 20.09 -13.51 4.23
N PHE A 129 19.25 -13.81 3.25
CA PHE A 129 19.52 -14.77 2.18
C PHE A 129 19.07 -14.21 0.83
N LEU A 130 19.76 -14.64 -0.22
CA LEU A 130 19.42 -14.36 -1.61
C LEU A 130 19.16 -15.67 -2.34
N LYS A 131 18.04 -15.74 -3.05
CA LYS A 131 17.63 -16.94 -3.78
C LYS A 131 16.77 -16.59 -4.99
N VAL A 132 16.97 -17.32 -6.09
CA VAL A 132 16.04 -17.36 -7.22
C VAL A 132 14.95 -18.39 -6.91
N VAL A 133 13.69 -17.99 -7.00
CA VAL A 133 12.54 -18.81 -6.63
C VAL A 133 11.48 -18.77 -7.74
N ASN A 134 10.86 -19.90 -8.03
CA ASN A 134 9.69 -19.99 -8.91
C ASN A 134 8.49 -19.32 -8.23
N PHE A 135 7.60 -18.68 -9.01
CA PHE A 135 6.36 -18.11 -8.49
C PHE A 135 5.45 -19.11 -7.77
N THR A 136 5.43 -20.38 -8.19
CA THR A 136 4.65 -21.44 -7.53
C THR A 136 5.06 -21.69 -6.08
N HIS A 137 6.33 -21.41 -5.74
CA HIS A 137 6.87 -21.63 -4.39
C HIS A 137 6.82 -20.37 -3.52
N LEU A 138 6.09 -19.34 -3.96
CA LEU A 138 5.89 -18.11 -3.23
C LEU A 138 4.42 -17.90 -2.93
N MET A 139 4.15 -17.53 -1.69
CA MET A 139 2.86 -17.00 -1.29
C MET A 139 2.94 -15.47 -1.30
N PRO A 140 2.24 -14.79 -2.22
CA PRO A 140 2.20 -13.33 -2.24
C PRO A 140 1.44 -12.82 -1.02
N THR A 141 1.90 -11.68 -0.48
CA THR A 141 1.21 -11.02 0.63
C THR A 141 0.81 -9.60 0.27
N ARG A 142 -0.12 -9.02 1.04
CA ARG A 142 -0.56 -7.63 0.86
C ARG A 142 0.56 -6.62 1.14
N TYR A 143 1.53 -6.97 1.97
CA TYR A 143 2.54 -6.05 2.47
C TYR A 143 3.57 -5.66 1.41
N THR A 144 4.01 -4.41 1.47
CA THR A 144 5.13 -3.87 0.72
C THR A 144 6.31 -3.63 1.65
N LEU A 145 7.51 -3.67 1.08
CA LEU A 145 8.73 -3.27 1.77
C LEU A 145 9.55 -2.38 0.86
N ASP A 146 9.65 -1.11 1.26
CA ASP A 146 10.42 -0.10 0.54
C ASP A 146 11.89 -0.21 0.97
N VAL A 147 12.55 -1.26 0.50
CA VAL A 147 14.00 -1.40 0.60
C VAL A 147 14.52 -1.51 -0.81
N ASP A 148 15.24 -0.48 -1.24
CA ASP A 148 15.94 -0.52 -2.52
C ASP A 148 17.04 -1.56 -2.40
N LEU A 149 16.84 -2.73 -3.00
CA LEU A 149 17.81 -3.83 -3.05
C LEU A 149 18.22 -4.16 -4.48
N LYS A 150 17.72 -3.37 -5.44
CA LYS A 150 17.89 -3.62 -6.88
C LYS A 150 19.36 -3.52 -7.30
N ASP A 151 20.10 -2.58 -6.71
CA ASP A 151 21.50 -2.33 -7.08
C ASP A 151 22.44 -3.42 -6.56
N VAL A 152 22.06 -4.08 -5.47
CA VAL A 152 22.90 -5.04 -4.73
C VAL A 152 22.65 -6.46 -5.17
N VAL A 153 21.39 -6.76 -5.48
CA VAL A 153 20.89 -8.11 -5.70
C VAL A 153 20.54 -8.27 -7.17
N THR A 154 21.59 -8.50 -7.96
CA THR A 154 21.49 -8.81 -9.40
C THR A 154 21.54 -10.32 -9.63
N ALA A 155 21.01 -10.79 -10.76
CA ALA A 155 21.12 -12.20 -11.17
C ALA A 155 22.58 -12.69 -11.17
N ASP A 156 23.52 -11.86 -11.62
CA ASP A 156 24.95 -12.17 -11.69
C ASP A 156 25.60 -12.37 -10.31
N ALA A 157 25.08 -11.71 -9.28
CA ALA A 157 25.59 -11.84 -7.91
C ALA A 157 25.33 -13.24 -7.32
N LEU A 158 24.47 -14.06 -7.96
CA LEU A 158 24.19 -15.43 -7.54
C LEU A 158 25.07 -16.47 -8.22
N SER A 159 25.81 -16.10 -9.28
CA SER A 159 26.68 -17.02 -10.02
C SER A 159 27.79 -17.58 -9.15
N THR A 160 28.55 -16.71 -8.47
CA THR A 160 29.67 -17.11 -7.62
C THR A 160 29.34 -16.97 -6.13
N ARG A 161 29.99 -17.82 -5.32
CA ARG A 161 29.73 -17.88 -3.88
C ARG A 161 30.14 -16.59 -3.17
N ASP A 162 31.26 -15.99 -3.57
CA ASP A 162 31.82 -14.80 -2.92
C ASP A 162 30.97 -13.55 -3.16
N LYS A 163 30.52 -13.36 -4.41
CA LYS A 163 29.58 -12.28 -4.76
C LYS A 163 28.28 -12.43 -3.98
N LYS A 164 27.77 -13.66 -3.86
CA LYS A 164 26.57 -13.94 -3.06
C LYS A 164 26.75 -13.61 -1.58
N ILE A 165 27.93 -13.88 -1.02
CA ILE A 165 28.24 -13.54 0.38
C ILE A 165 28.33 -12.03 0.55
N ALA A 166 28.97 -11.31 -0.38
CA ALA A 166 29.05 -9.85 -0.37
C ALA A 166 27.66 -9.20 -0.44
N ALA A 167 26.83 -9.61 -1.40
CA ALA A 167 25.45 -9.12 -1.54
C ALA A 167 24.58 -9.44 -0.30
N CYS A 168 24.78 -10.61 0.32
CA CYS A 168 24.10 -10.93 1.59
C CYS A 168 24.56 -10.03 2.75
N LYS A 169 25.84 -9.65 2.80
CA LYS A 169 26.37 -8.74 3.84
C LYS A 169 25.76 -7.35 3.69
N GLU A 170 25.63 -6.86 2.47
CA GLU A 170 25.02 -5.56 2.21
C GLU A 170 23.50 -5.56 2.45
N THR A 171 22.80 -6.58 1.95
CA THR A 171 21.36 -6.78 2.24
C THR A 171 21.10 -6.83 3.75
N LYS A 172 21.98 -7.48 4.51
CA LYS A 172 21.91 -7.52 5.96
C LYS A 172 21.98 -6.11 6.58
N LYS A 173 22.92 -5.26 6.15
CA LYS A 173 23.06 -3.90 6.69
C LYS A 173 21.77 -3.09 6.48
N ARG A 174 21.23 -3.09 5.26
CA ARG A 174 19.99 -2.39 4.90
C ARG A 174 18.78 -2.89 5.73
N LEU A 175 18.67 -4.20 5.95
CA LEU A 175 17.60 -4.79 6.77
C LEU A 175 17.75 -4.48 8.27
N GLU A 176 18.98 -4.42 8.79
CA GLU A 176 19.24 -4.05 10.20
C GLU A 176 18.93 -2.58 10.47
N GLU A 177 19.26 -1.67 9.54
CA GLU A 177 18.89 -0.25 9.62
C GLU A 177 17.37 -0.08 9.65
N ARG A 178 16.66 -0.74 8.74
CA ARG A 178 15.19 -0.72 8.72
C ARG A 178 14.58 -1.27 10.00
N PHE A 179 15.14 -2.34 10.57
CA PHE A 179 14.65 -2.87 11.85
C PHE A 179 14.79 -1.87 13.00
N LYS A 180 15.89 -1.10 13.05
CA LYS A 180 16.09 -0.06 14.07
C LYS A 180 15.06 1.07 13.97
N THR A 181 14.57 1.38 12.78
CA THR A 181 13.50 2.38 12.59
C THR A 181 12.12 1.93 13.11
N GLY A 182 11.95 0.65 13.45
CA GLY A 182 10.68 0.10 13.95
C GLY A 182 9.58 -0.06 12.90
N LYS A 183 9.86 0.23 11.62
CA LYS A 183 8.91 0.06 10.51
C LYS A 183 8.78 -1.41 10.11
N ASN A 184 7.69 -1.75 9.41
CA ASN A 184 7.41 -3.08 8.86
C ASN A 184 7.51 -4.22 9.90
N ARG A 185 6.90 -4.01 11.08
CA ARG A 185 6.89 -4.97 12.20
C ARG A 185 6.49 -6.39 11.76
N TRP A 186 5.50 -6.50 10.87
CA TRP A 186 5.09 -7.80 10.34
C TRP A 186 6.25 -8.53 9.67
N PHE A 187 7.09 -7.87 8.88
CA PHE A 187 8.18 -8.53 8.16
C PHE A 187 9.26 -9.09 9.10
N PHE A 188 9.62 -8.34 10.13
CA PHE A 188 10.65 -8.75 11.09
C PHE A 188 10.16 -9.73 12.16
N THR A 189 8.84 -9.90 12.30
CA THR A 189 8.27 -10.87 13.23
C THR A 189 8.24 -12.26 12.60
N LYS A 190 8.75 -13.26 13.31
CA LYS A 190 8.72 -14.67 12.87
C LYS A 190 7.29 -15.13 12.63
N LEU A 191 7.02 -15.76 11.48
CA LEU A 191 5.76 -16.46 11.23
C LEU A 191 5.70 -17.71 12.11
N ARG A 192 4.58 -17.88 12.83
CA ARG A 192 4.31 -19.10 13.62
C ARG A 192 3.40 -19.98 12.77
N PHE A 193 3.88 -21.18 12.50
CA PHE A 193 3.19 -22.26 11.82
C PHE A 193 3.61 -23.55 12.53
#